data_AF-A0A418HFY9-F1
#
_entry.id   AF-A0A418HFY9-F1
#
_cell.length_a   1.000
_cell.length_b   1.000
_cell.length_c   1.000
_cell.angle_alpha   90.00
_cell.angle_beta   90.00
_cell.angle_gamma   90.00
#
_symmetry.space_group_name_H-M   'P 1'
#
loop_
_entity.id
_entity.type
_entity.pdbx_description
1 polymer ?
#
loop_
_entity_poly.entity_id
_entity_poly.type
_entity_poly.pdbx_seq_one_letter_code
_entity_poly.pdbx_strand_id
1 'polypeptide(L)'
;MNKLNEGERPLSHYLTFFSQDKKSYNTGQKIGLILGPLLFVLTLLFIHPEDLSRKGVFVLAITLWIAVWWITEAIPIAATSLLPLILLPMGHVLNPEEVSAQYGNDIIFLFLGGFILAIAMERWNLHTRVALTIINYLGTSTGKILLGFMIATGFLSMFVSNTAAVMIMIPIGMAIIKEARELKNSDISEHSLSKFEQSLVLAIGYAGTIGGLGTLIGTPPLIILKGQYQSAFGEEISFAKWMIIGVPTVIILLAIVWAYIRFVAFKHEMKTLPGGHNVIKDKLDELGKMKFEEKVVQFVFILASFLWISREFLLKRWELTSEVADGTIAIFISVLLFLIPAKNKAKHKRIIDWDVAKDLPWGVLILFGGGLALAKGISSSGLAKWLGDQLRLIEGVSPLLIVIVITLFVLFLTEITSNTATATMILPILATLSVAVNVHPLLLMVPAAMAANCAYMLPVGTPPNAIVFGTGRITIKKMASVGFWVNMISVVVIVLIVYFLVPPVLGIDITKPLPLK
;
A
#
# COMPACT_ATOMS: atom_id res chain seq x y z
N MET A 1 23.84 -0.47 49.13
CA MET A 1 24.28 0.54 48.13
C MET A 1 23.98 -0.02 46.74
N ASN A 2 23.14 0.72 46.00
CA ASN A 2 22.83 0.63 44.57
C ASN A 2 22.07 -0.58 44.01
N LYS A 3 20.75 -0.58 44.26
CA LYS A 3 19.75 -0.71 43.17
C LYS A 3 19.82 0.58 42.33
N LEU A 4 19.81 0.49 41.00
CA LEU A 4 19.25 1.49 40.05
C LEU A 4 19.49 1.04 38.59
N ASN A 5 18.47 1.25 37.75
CA ASN A 5 18.46 1.29 36.28
C ASN A 5 18.25 -0.01 35.49
N GLU A 6 17.08 -0.64 35.64
CA GLU A 6 16.37 -1.26 34.52
C GLU A 6 15.39 -0.23 33.94
N GLY A 7 15.91 0.75 33.20
CA GLY A 7 15.13 1.78 32.51
C GLY A 7 15.37 1.71 31.01
N GLU A 8 14.27 1.56 30.26
CA GLU A 8 14.14 1.83 28.82
C GLU A 8 15.10 1.08 27.87
N ARG A 9 14.75 -0.17 27.51
CA ARG A 9 15.26 -0.77 26.26
C ARG A 9 14.53 -0.14 25.07
N PRO A 10 15.22 0.38 24.04
CA PRO A 10 14.56 1.02 22.90
C PRO A 10 13.82 -0.01 22.05
N LEU A 11 12.61 0.35 21.59
CA LEU A 11 11.72 -0.39 20.67
C LEU A 11 12.36 -0.85 19.33
N SER A 12 13.64 -0.57 19.12
CA SER A 12 14.45 -0.99 17.97
C SER A 12 14.51 -2.50 17.69
N HIS A 13 14.03 -3.35 18.61
CA HIS A 13 14.05 -4.81 18.40
C HIS A 13 12.80 -5.37 17.69
N TYR A 14 11.77 -4.57 17.41
CA TYR A 14 10.60 -5.04 16.66
C TYR A 14 10.76 -4.92 15.14
N LEU A 15 11.66 -4.05 14.65
CA LEU A 15 12.06 -4.00 13.24
C LEU A 15 13.07 -5.10 12.86
N THR A 16 13.68 -5.78 13.85
CA THR A 16 14.68 -6.84 13.63
C THR A 16 14.10 -8.26 13.64
N PHE A 17 12.78 -8.43 13.56
CA PHE A 17 12.19 -9.77 13.35
C PHE A 17 12.63 -10.40 12.01
N PHE A 18 13.15 -9.60 11.07
CA PHE A 18 13.75 -10.07 9.82
C PHE A 18 15.29 -10.25 9.85
N SER A 19 15.95 -10.08 11.00
CA SER A 19 17.42 -10.16 11.10
C SER A 19 17.95 -11.43 11.76
N GLN A 20 17.12 -12.45 12.02
CA GLN A 20 17.60 -13.74 12.51
C GLN A 20 17.32 -14.88 11.51
N ASP A 21 18.42 -15.57 11.19
CA ASP A 21 18.64 -16.65 10.21
C ASP A 21 18.58 -16.25 8.73
N LYS A 22 19.76 -16.11 8.11
CA LYS A 22 19.95 -16.12 6.65
C LYS A 22 19.48 -17.48 6.12
N LYS A 23 18.18 -17.60 5.81
CA LYS A 23 17.64 -18.78 5.12
C LYS A 23 18.36 -18.94 3.78
N SER A 24 18.81 -20.17 3.49
CA SER A 24 19.17 -20.56 2.13
C SER A 24 18.05 -20.16 1.17
N TYR A 25 18.40 -19.69 -0.05
CA TYR A 25 17.43 -19.38 -1.09
C TYR A 25 16.34 -20.46 -1.19
N ASN A 26 15.08 -20.02 -1.20
CA ASN A 26 13.94 -20.90 -1.49
C ASN A 26 14.08 -21.45 -2.91
N THR A 27 13.54 -22.64 -3.18
CA THR A 27 13.52 -23.27 -4.51
C THR A 27 12.99 -22.32 -5.58
N GLY A 28 11.93 -21.56 -5.29
CA GLY A 28 11.39 -20.53 -6.19
C GLY A 28 12.40 -19.43 -6.54
N GLN A 29 13.15 -18.94 -5.54
CA GLN A 29 14.19 -17.93 -5.75
C GLN A 29 15.36 -18.47 -6.58
N LYS A 30 15.78 -19.72 -6.33
CA LYS A 30 16.84 -20.38 -7.13
C LYS A 30 16.44 -20.55 -8.59
N ILE A 31 15.19 -20.99 -8.82
CA ILE A 31 14.64 -21.12 -10.17
C ILE A 31 14.61 -19.75 -10.85
N GLY A 32 14.07 -18.73 -10.17
CA GLY A 32 14.00 -17.37 -10.70
C GLY A 32 15.37 -16.78 -11.06
N LEU A 33 16.39 -17.03 -10.24
CA LEU A 33 17.75 -16.54 -10.45
C LEU A 33 18.33 -16.97 -11.80
N ILE A 34 18.05 -18.21 -12.22
CA ILE A 34 18.49 -18.75 -13.50
C ILE A 34 17.49 -18.42 -14.61
N LEU A 35 16.20 -18.54 -14.33
CA LEU A 35 15.12 -18.40 -15.31
C LEU A 35 15.04 -16.99 -15.89
N GLY A 36 15.28 -15.94 -15.10
CA GLY A 36 15.25 -14.55 -15.58
C GLY A 36 16.26 -14.28 -16.70
N PRO A 37 17.58 -14.42 -16.45
CA PRO A 37 18.61 -14.27 -17.47
C PRO A 37 18.45 -15.27 -18.63
N LEU A 38 18.01 -16.50 -18.35
CA LEU A 38 17.76 -17.49 -19.40
C LEU A 38 16.66 -17.02 -20.34
N LEU A 39 15.53 -16.54 -19.83
CA LEU A 39 14.45 -16.01 -20.66
C LEU A 39 14.90 -14.77 -21.45
N PHE A 40 15.71 -13.90 -20.85
CA PHE A 40 16.30 -12.78 -21.59
C PHE A 40 17.06 -13.26 -22.82
N VAL A 41 17.98 -14.23 -22.65
CA VAL A 41 18.77 -14.78 -23.76
C VAL A 41 17.89 -15.51 -24.77
N LEU A 42 16.96 -16.35 -24.31
CA LEU A 42 16.05 -17.10 -25.18
C LEU A 42 15.14 -16.17 -26.00
N THR A 43 14.61 -15.11 -25.40
CA THR A 43 13.82 -14.11 -26.13
C THR A 43 14.65 -13.43 -27.21
N LEU A 44 15.89 -13.02 -26.91
CA LEU A 44 16.76 -12.40 -27.90
C LEU A 44 17.18 -13.35 -29.03
N LEU A 45 17.31 -14.65 -28.77
CA LEU A 45 17.70 -15.63 -29.77
C LEU A 45 16.54 -16.12 -30.63
N PHE A 46 15.36 -16.31 -30.04
CA PHE A 46 14.25 -17.02 -30.69
C PHE A 46 13.04 -16.16 -31.03
N ILE A 47 12.87 -14.98 -30.43
CA ILE A 47 11.69 -14.14 -30.65
C ILE A 47 12.05 -12.98 -31.59
N HIS A 48 11.64 -13.11 -32.85
CA HIS A 48 11.82 -12.10 -33.89
C HIS A 48 10.52 -11.89 -34.67
N PRO A 49 9.51 -11.22 -34.10
CA PRO A 49 8.27 -10.91 -34.82
C PRO A 49 8.60 -9.90 -35.93
N GLU A 50 7.99 -10.07 -37.11
CA GLU A 50 8.20 -9.14 -38.24
C GLU A 50 7.78 -7.70 -37.90
N ASP A 51 6.76 -7.55 -37.05
CA ASP A 51 6.17 -6.25 -36.66
C ASP A 51 6.77 -5.61 -35.40
N LEU A 52 7.81 -6.21 -34.79
CA LEU A 52 8.42 -5.70 -33.57
C LEU A 52 9.86 -5.25 -33.81
N SER A 53 10.16 -3.99 -33.47
CA SER A 53 11.51 -3.46 -33.58
C SER A 53 12.51 -4.25 -32.73
N ARG A 54 13.80 -4.28 -33.11
CA ARG A 54 14.86 -4.90 -32.30
C ARG A 54 14.91 -4.32 -30.87
N LYS A 55 14.67 -3.01 -30.74
CA LYS A 55 14.56 -2.34 -29.42
C LYS A 55 13.37 -2.90 -28.64
N GLY A 56 12.24 -3.15 -29.30
CA GLY A 56 11.03 -3.74 -28.71
C GLY A 56 11.26 -5.17 -28.21
N VAL A 57 11.91 -6.02 -29.00
CA VAL A 57 12.33 -7.37 -28.58
C VAL A 57 13.25 -7.30 -27.36
N PHE A 58 14.20 -6.36 -27.37
CA PHE A 58 15.12 -6.17 -26.25
C PHE A 58 14.40 -5.75 -24.97
N VAL A 59 13.45 -4.81 -25.05
CA VAL A 59 12.63 -4.41 -23.90
C VAL A 59 11.74 -5.56 -23.42
N LEU A 60 11.18 -6.37 -24.33
CA LEU A 60 10.42 -7.57 -23.96
C LEU A 60 11.29 -8.54 -23.16
N ALA A 61 12.52 -8.80 -23.63
CA ALA A 61 13.48 -9.66 -22.94
C ALA A 61 13.81 -9.13 -21.53
N ILE A 62 14.10 -7.82 -21.39
CA ILE A 62 14.33 -7.19 -20.08
C ILE A 62 13.10 -7.33 -19.19
N THR A 63 11.91 -7.09 -19.73
CA THR A 63 10.65 -7.12 -19.00
C THR A 63 10.40 -8.52 -18.42
N LEU A 64 10.63 -9.57 -19.21
CA LEU A 64 10.51 -10.97 -18.75
C LEU A 64 11.50 -11.31 -17.64
N TRP A 65 12.76 -10.87 -17.78
CA TRP A 65 13.76 -11.07 -16.72
C TRP A 65 13.32 -10.38 -15.42
N ILE A 66 13.04 -9.08 -15.48
CA ILE A 66 12.65 -8.28 -14.31
C ILE A 66 11.37 -8.84 -13.67
N ALA A 67 10.37 -9.18 -14.47
CA ALA A 67 9.12 -9.75 -13.98
C ALA A 67 9.34 -11.07 -13.23
N VAL A 68 10.14 -12.00 -13.80
CA VAL A 68 10.46 -13.26 -13.14
C VAL A 68 11.18 -13.02 -11.82
N TRP A 69 12.14 -12.10 -11.78
CA TRP A 69 12.87 -11.78 -10.54
C TRP A 69 12.02 -11.06 -9.50
N TRP A 70 11.06 -10.22 -9.90
CA TRP A 70 10.10 -9.61 -8.97
C TRP A 70 9.10 -10.61 -8.41
N ILE A 71 8.58 -11.54 -9.23
CA ILE A 71 7.62 -12.57 -8.78
C ILE A 71 8.29 -13.58 -7.86
N THR A 72 9.48 -14.04 -8.24
CA THR A 72 10.21 -15.08 -7.49
C THR A 72 11.03 -14.51 -6.34
N GLU A 73 11.18 -13.20 -6.26
CA GLU A 73 12.11 -12.50 -5.36
C GLU A 73 13.52 -13.12 -5.39
N ALA A 74 14.02 -13.42 -6.60
CA ALA A 74 15.30 -14.10 -6.83
C ALA A 74 16.49 -13.35 -6.20
N ILE A 75 16.43 -12.03 -6.22
CA ILE A 75 17.30 -11.10 -5.48
C ILE A 75 16.41 -10.02 -4.83
N PRO A 76 16.91 -9.19 -3.91
CA PRO A 76 16.11 -8.11 -3.32
C PRO A 76 15.45 -7.26 -4.41
N ILE A 77 14.14 -7.02 -4.28
CA ILE A 77 13.31 -6.35 -5.30
C ILE A 77 13.93 -5.03 -5.76
N ALA A 78 14.50 -4.26 -4.83
CA ALA A 78 15.22 -3.01 -5.12
C ALA A 78 16.42 -3.20 -6.06
N ALA A 79 17.18 -4.29 -5.89
CA ALA A 79 18.33 -4.60 -6.75
C ALA A 79 17.89 -5.01 -8.16
N THR A 80 16.83 -5.83 -8.27
CA THR A 80 16.18 -6.11 -9.57
C THR A 80 15.74 -4.82 -10.25
N SER A 81 15.20 -3.88 -9.48
CA SER A 81 14.73 -2.58 -9.99
C SER A 81 15.85 -1.64 -10.41
N LEU A 82 17.12 -1.95 -10.17
CA LEU A 82 18.25 -1.20 -10.75
C LEU A 82 18.64 -1.72 -12.14
N LEU A 83 18.18 -2.91 -12.55
CA LEU A 83 18.50 -3.46 -13.86
C LEU A 83 18.15 -2.54 -15.04
N PRO A 84 17.03 -1.79 -15.05
CA PRO A 84 16.74 -0.85 -16.12
C PRO A 84 17.84 0.20 -16.37
N LEU A 85 18.56 0.65 -15.33
CA LEU A 85 19.68 1.61 -15.45
C LEU A 85 20.84 1.03 -16.26
N ILE A 86 20.99 -0.29 -16.24
CA ILE A 86 22.07 -0.99 -16.94
C ILE A 86 21.58 -1.40 -18.33
N LEU A 87 20.43 -2.07 -18.38
CA LEU A 87 19.99 -2.78 -19.58
C LEU A 87 19.40 -1.83 -20.63
N LEU A 88 18.58 -0.85 -20.27
CA LEU A 88 17.95 0.03 -21.27
C LEU A 88 18.96 0.85 -22.09
N PRO A 89 20.04 1.40 -21.50
CA PRO A 89 21.12 2.02 -22.26
C PRO A 89 21.92 1.01 -23.10
N MET A 90 22.21 -0.18 -22.58
CA MET A 90 22.90 -1.24 -23.33
C MET A 90 22.12 -1.65 -24.60
N GLY A 91 20.79 -1.66 -24.54
CA GLY A 91 19.93 -1.92 -25.69
C GLY A 91 19.74 -0.74 -26.64
N HIS A 92 20.37 0.40 -26.37
CA HIS A 92 20.14 1.68 -27.06
C HIS A 92 18.66 2.08 -27.11
N VAL A 93 17.89 1.68 -26.10
CA VAL A 93 16.45 1.99 -26.00
C VAL A 93 16.27 3.42 -25.50
N LEU A 94 16.97 3.76 -24.43
CA LEU A 94 17.01 5.07 -23.79
C LEU A 94 18.46 5.42 -23.45
N ASN A 95 18.81 6.70 -23.39
CA ASN A 95 20.13 7.11 -22.91
C ASN A 95 20.20 7.10 -21.35
N PRO A 96 21.41 7.10 -20.74
CA PRO A 96 21.55 7.08 -19.28
C PRO A 96 20.82 8.21 -18.55
N GLU A 97 20.77 9.41 -19.12
CA GLU A 97 20.07 10.56 -18.56
C GLU A 97 18.55 10.34 -18.52
N GLU A 98 17.96 9.82 -19.59
CA GLU A 98 16.53 9.51 -19.70
C GLU A 98 16.10 8.42 -18.71
N VAL A 99 16.94 7.40 -18.52
CA VAL A 99 16.66 6.31 -17.59
C VAL A 99 16.80 6.78 -16.14
N SER A 100 17.88 7.50 -15.81
CA SER A 100 18.11 8.01 -14.46
C SER A 100 17.07 9.06 -14.04
N ALA A 101 16.57 9.88 -14.98
CA ALA A 101 15.47 10.82 -14.71
C ALA A 101 14.20 10.13 -14.18
N GLN A 102 13.97 8.86 -14.52
CA GLN A 102 12.82 8.10 -13.99
C GLN A 102 12.95 7.82 -12.49
N TYR A 103 14.17 7.75 -11.95
CA TYR A 103 14.45 7.58 -10.51
C TYR A 103 14.42 8.92 -9.75
N GLY A 104 14.36 10.05 -10.46
CA GLY A 104 14.21 11.39 -9.92
C GLY A 104 12.80 11.97 -10.11
N ASN A 105 11.79 11.14 -10.38
CA ASN A 105 10.43 11.59 -10.63
C ASN A 105 9.78 12.20 -9.37
N ASP A 106 8.93 13.23 -9.51
CA ASP A 106 8.16 13.88 -8.42
C ASP A 106 7.46 12.87 -7.50
N ILE A 107 7.00 11.77 -8.07
CA ILE A 107 6.29 10.71 -7.36
C ILE A 107 7.17 10.02 -6.30
N ILE A 108 8.46 9.88 -6.56
CA ILE A 108 9.41 9.32 -5.60
C ILE A 108 9.58 10.29 -4.42
N PHE A 109 9.58 11.60 -4.69
CA PHE A 109 9.63 12.64 -3.67
C PHE A 109 8.33 12.74 -2.85
N LEU A 110 7.17 12.51 -3.47
CA LEU A 110 5.88 12.38 -2.78
C LEU A 110 5.94 11.27 -1.72
N PHE A 111 6.48 10.11 -2.07
CA PHE A 111 6.66 9.02 -1.11
C PHE A 111 7.68 9.35 -0.03
N LEU A 112 8.83 9.87 -0.42
CA LEU A 112 9.89 10.22 0.52
C LEU A 112 9.34 11.14 1.61
N GLY A 113 8.60 12.18 1.22
CA GLY A 113 8.01 13.08 2.19
C GLY A 113 6.86 12.48 2.99
N GLY A 114 6.05 11.61 2.37
CA GLY A 114 5.03 10.82 3.05
C GLY A 114 5.63 9.93 4.16
N PHE A 115 6.71 9.21 3.86
CA PHE A 115 7.41 8.36 4.84
C PHE A 115 8.04 9.19 5.96
N ILE A 116 8.65 10.33 5.66
CA ILE A 116 9.20 11.22 6.70
C ILE A 116 8.09 11.70 7.64
N LEU A 117 6.94 12.11 7.10
CA LEU A 117 5.78 12.52 7.89
C LEU A 117 5.24 11.36 8.74
N ALA A 118 5.12 10.16 8.17
CA ALA A 118 4.71 8.95 8.88
C ALA A 118 5.65 8.61 10.05
N ILE A 119 6.97 8.63 9.81
CA ILE A 119 7.98 8.36 10.85
C ILE A 119 7.93 9.44 11.94
N ALA A 120 7.64 10.71 11.60
CA ALA A 120 7.44 11.76 12.59
C ALA A 120 6.22 11.48 13.49
N MET A 121 5.10 11.04 12.90
CA MET A 121 3.91 10.62 13.66
C MET A 121 4.21 9.43 14.56
N GLU A 122 5.03 8.49 14.10
CA GLU A 122 5.48 7.32 14.86
C GLU A 122 6.34 7.72 16.05
N ARG A 123 7.44 8.44 15.79
CA ARG A 123 8.43 8.88 16.79
C ARG A 123 7.81 9.57 17.99
N TRP A 124 6.78 10.39 17.76
CA TRP A 124 6.14 11.18 18.81
C TRP A 124 4.86 10.57 19.36
N ASN A 125 4.53 9.31 19.03
CA ASN A 125 3.34 8.58 19.49
C ASN A 125 1.98 9.24 19.15
N LEU A 126 1.96 10.18 18.20
CA LEU A 126 0.72 10.84 17.77
C LEU A 126 -0.28 9.82 17.22
N HIS A 127 0.21 8.89 16.40
CA HIS A 127 -0.57 7.81 15.81
C HIS A 127 -1.31 6.97 16.87
N THR A 128 -0.64 6.59 17.98
CA THR A 128 -1.21 5.80 19.07
C THR A 128 -2.31 6.60 19.79
N ARG A 129 -2.07 7.89 20.06
CA ARG A 129 -3.10 8.75 20.67
C ARG A 129 -4.34 8.86 19.81
N VAL A 130 -4.17 9.08 18.51
CA VAL A 130 -5.30 9.18 17.56
C VAL A 130 -6.10 7.87 17.56
N ALA A 131 -5.43 6.73 17.45
CA ALA A 131 -6.09 5.42 17.44
C ALA A 131 -6.89 5.14 18.72
N LEU A 132 -6.29 5.33 19.89
CA LEU A 132 -6.98 5.11 21.17
C LEU A 132 -8.15 6.09 21.37
N THR A 133 -8.00 7.34 20.91
CA THR A 133 -9.08 8.34 20.97
C THR A 133 -10.28 7.90 20.13
N ILE A 134 -10.05 7.38 18.91
CA ILE A 134 -11.10 6.86 18.03
C ILE A 134 -11.83 5.69 18.71
N ILE A 135 -11.09 4.72 19.26
CA ILE A 135 -11.70 3.55 19.90
C ILE A 135 -12.51 3.97 21.13
N ASN A 136 -11.97 4.88 21.96
CA ASN A 136 -12.63 5.37 23.16
C ASN A 136 -13.97 6.06 22.85
N TYR A 137 -14.07 6.78 21.73
CA TYR A 137 -15.28 7.49 21.33
C TYR A 137 -16.43 6.57 20.89
N LEU A 138 -16.13 5.43 20.26
CA LEU A 138 -17.16 4.55 19.68
C LEU A 138 -17.94 3.74 20.72
N GLY A 139 -17.34 3.44 21.87
CA GLY A 139 -17.98 2.80 23.03
C GLY A 139 -17.56 1.34 23.27
N THR A 140 -18.31 0.64 24.13
CA THR A 140 -17.83 -0.57 24.84
C THR A 140 -18.47 -1.89 24.40
N SER A 141 -19.42 -1.87 23.45
CA SER A 141 -19.98 -3.11 22.93
C SER A 141 -18.97 -3.81 22.03
N THR A 142 -19.00 -5.14 21.99
CA THR A 142 -18.07 -5.95 21.18
C THR A 142 -18.05 -5.53 19.72
N GLY A 143 -19.23 -5.26 19.14
CA GLY A 143 -19.36 -4.77 17.76
C GLY A 143 -18.82 -3.36 17.54
N LYS A 144 -18.95 -2.46 18.54
CA LYS A 144 -18.43 -1.08 18.48
C LYS A 144 -16.92 -1.05 18.67
N ILE A 145 -16.38 -1.88 19.57
CA ILE A 145 -14.94 -2.08 19.75
C ILE A 145 -14.33 -2.59 18.45
N LEU A 146 -14.90 -3.66 17.86
CA LEU A 146 -14.46 -4.19 16.58
C LEU A 146 -14.43 -3.09 15.49
N LEU A 147 -15.51 -2.32 15.37
CA LEU A 147 -15.59 -1.21 14.42
C LEU A 147 -14.53 -0.14 14.71
N GLY A 148 -14.30 0.20 15.98
CA GLY A 148 -13.31 1.20 16.38
C GLY A 148 -11.88 0.78 16.07
N PHE A 149 -11.55 -0.49 16.26
CA PHE A 149 -10.28 -1.03 15.81
C PHE A 149 -10.14 -0.97 14.29
N MET A 150 -11.20 -1.30 13.54
CA MET A 150 -11.18 -1.21 12.08
C MET A 150 -11.03 0.22 11.58
N ILE A 151 -11.78 1.17 12.13
CA ILE A 151 -11.70 2.59 11.74
C ILE A 151 -10.32 3.16 12.10
N ALA A 152 -9.84 2.92 13.32
CA ALA A 152 -8.53 3.39 13.76
C ALA A 152 -7.40 2.80 12.90
N THR A 153 -7.40 1.49 12.67
CA THR A 153 -6.38 0.82 11.85
C THR A 153 -6.42 1.30 10.41
N GLY A 154 -7.63 1.38 9.82
CA GLY A 154 -7.81 1.85 8.45
C GLY A 154 -7.35 3.30 8.28
N PHE A 155 -7.69 4.18 9.23
CA PHE A 155 -7.24 5.56 9.23
C PHE A 155 -5.71 5.67 9.32
N LEU A 156 -5.07 4.95 10.25
CA LEU A 156 -3.61 4.94 10.36
C LEU A 156 -2.95 4.43 9.06
N SER A 157 -3.54 3.42 8.45
CA SER A 157 -3.02 2.83 7.22
C SER A 157 -3.10 3.75 6.01
N MET A 158 -4.00 4.73 6.01
CA MET A 158 -4.08 5.74 4.95
C MET A 158 -2.82 6.61 4.87
N PHE A 159 -2.04 6.74 5.95
CA PHE A 159 -0.95 7.73 6.04
C PHE A 159 0.40 7.18 6.46
N VAL A 160 0.44 6.02 7.14
CA VAL A 160 1.69 5.43 7.64
C VAL A 160 2.14 4.31 6.70
N SER A 161 1.64 3.10 6.92
CA SER A 161 1.71 1.95 6.01
C SER A 161 0.80 0.86 6.56
N ASN A 162 0.34 -0.04 5.70
CA ASN A 162 -0.49 -1.18 6.10
C ASN A 162 0.17 -1.99 7.22
N THR A 163 1.46 -2.29 7.09
CA THR A 163 2.22 -3.09 8.07
C THR A 163 2.35 -2.36 9.40
N ALA A 164 2.77 -1.09 9.39
CA ALA A 164 2.95 -0.32 10.63
C ALA A 164 1.63 -0.17 11.39
N ALA A 165 0.54 0.17 10.68
CA ALA A 165 -0.78 0.29 11.30
C ALA A 165 -1.20 -1.00 12.02
N VAL A 166 -1.01 -2.16 11.39
CA VAL A 166 -1.34 -3.45 12.01
C VAL A 166 -0.38 -3.79 13.17
N MET A 167 0.92 -3.53 13.03
CA MET A 167 1.90 -3.75 14.10
C MET A 167 1.58 -2.94 15.36
N ILE A 168 1.08 -1.72 15.22
CA ILE A 168 0.68 -0.86 16.35
C ILE A 168 -0.61 -1.40 17.00
N MET A 169 -1.58 -1.78 16.18
CA MET A 169 -2.93 -2.10 16.65
C MET A 169 -3.05 -3.50 17.25
N ILE A 170 -2.24 -4.45 16.80
CA ILE A 170 -2.28 -5.83 17.30
C ILE A 170 -1.92 -5.94 18.79
N PRO A 171 -0.82 -5.36 19.31
CA PRO A 171 -0.53 -5.36 20.75
C PRO A 171 -1.66 -4.75 21.59
N ILE A 172 -2.29 -3.68 21.12
CA ILE A 172 -3.41 -3.03 21.81
C ILE A 172 -4.63 -3.97 21.82
N GLY A 173 -4.96 -4.58 20.68
CA GLY A 173 -6.03 -5.57 20.58
C GLY A 173 -5.76 -6.79 21.47
N MET A 174 -4.52 -7.25 21.54
CA MET A 174 -4.09 -8.36 22.40
C MET A 174 -4.18 -8.03 23.89
N ALA A 175 -3.86 -6.80 24.29
CA ALA A 175 -4.05 -6.34 25.67
C ALA A 175 -5.53 -6.39 26.08
N ILE A 176 -6.42 -5.94 25.19
CA ILE A 176 -7.87 -6.00 25.41
C ILE A 176 -8.38 -7.45 25.48
N ILE A 177 -7.88 -8.33 24.62
CA ILE A 177 -8.20 -9.77 24.65
C ILE A 177 -7.77 -10.39 25.98
N LYS A 178 -6.57 -10.06 26.46
CA LYS A 178 -6.05 -10.57 27.73
C LYS A 178 -6.92 -10.14 28.90
N GLU A 179 -7.25 -8.84 28.99
CA GLU A 179 -8.13 -8.33 30.05
C GLU A 179 -9.51 -9.01 30.02
N ALA A 180 -10.09 -9.16 28.83
CA ALA A 180 -11.39 -9.81 28.68
C ALA A 180 -11.40 -11.28 29.13
N ARG A 181 -10.25 -11.98 29.04
CA ARG A 181 -10.07 -13.33 29.59
C ARG A 181 -9.96 -13.32 31.11
N GLU A 182 -9.25 -12.36 31.69
CA GLU A 182 -9.05 -12.25 33.14
C GLU A 182 -10.34 -11.87 33.87
N LEU A 183 -11.14 -11.00 33.26
CA LEU A 183 -12.45 -10.55 33.78
C LEU A 183 -13.62 -11.41 33.31
N LYS A 184 -13.35 -12.59 32.75
CA LYS A 184 -14.38 -13.49 32.24
C LYS A 184 -15.21 -14.03 33.41
N ASN A 185 -16.47 -13.61 33.48
CA ASN A 185 -17.46 -14.22 34.38
C ASN A 185 -17.90 -15.59 33.85
N SER A 186 -18.45 -16.43 34.73
CA SER A 186 -18.98 -17.76 34.42
C SER A 186 -20.00 -17.80 33.28
N ASP A 187 -20.73 -16.70 33.05
CA ASP A 187 -21.77 -16.59 32.03
C ASP A 187 -21.25 -16.41 30.59
N ILE A 188 -19.95 -16.12 30.41
CA ILE A 188 -19.36 -15.94 29.07
C ILE A 188 -18.82 -17.28 28.58
N SER A 189 -19.39 -17.81 27.49
CA SER A 189 -18.88 -19.05 26.88
C SER A 189 -17.48 -18.84 26.28
N GLU A 190 -16.57 -19.78 26.55
CA GLU A 190 -15.18 -19.76 26.01
C GLU A 190 -15.18 -19.68 24.48
N HIS A 191 -16.15 -20.35 23.85
CA HIS A 191 -16.34 -20.32 22.40
C HIS A 191 -16.65 -18.91 21.87
N SER A 192 -17.48 -18.15 22.58
CA SER A 192 -17.80 -16.77 22.16
C SER A 192 -16.60 -15.85 22.30
N LEU A 193 -15.82 -16.01 23.37
CA LEU A 193 -14.59 -15.25 23.57
C LEU A 193 -13.56 -15.56 22.49
N SER A 194 -13.30 -16.83 22.19
CA SER A 194 -12.39 -17.25 21.12
C SER A 194 -12.81 -16.70 19.74
N LYS A 195 -14.11 -16.66 19.44
CA LYS A 195 -14.61 -16.05 18.20
C LYS A 195 -14.37 -14.55 18.15
N PHE A 196 -14.51 -13.84 19.26
CA PHE A 196 -14.20 -12.41 19.33
C PHE A 196 -12.70 -12.14 19.16
N GLU A 197 -11.84 -12.97 19.74
CA GLU A 197 -10.38 -12.86 19.56
C GLU A 197 -9.98 -12.99 18.09
N GLN A 198 -10.51 -14.04 17.43
CA GLN A 198 -10.27 -14.27 16.02
C GLN A 198 -10.83 -13.13 15.15
N SER A 199 -12.02 -12.63 15.48
CA SER A 199 -12.64 -11.54 14.73
C SER A 199 -11.87 -10.24 14.87
N LEU A 200 -11.41 -9.90 16.08
CA LEU A 200 -10.65 -8.68 16.35
C LEU A 200 -9.31 -8.68 15.60
N VAL A 201 -8.56 -9.78 15.68
CA VAL A 201 -7.24 -9.88 15.05
C VAL A 201 -7.35 -9.85 13.52
N LEU A 202 -8.31 -10.57 12.91
CA LEU A 202 -8.56 -10.46 11.46
C LEU A 202 -9.06 -9.08 11.04
N ALA A 203 -9.93 -8.46 11.82
CA ALA A 203 -10.48 -7.15 11.52
C ALA A 203 -9.40 -6.07 11.50
N ILE A 204 -8.44 -6.11 12.42
CA ILE A 204 -7.26 -5.23 12.40
C ILE A 204 -6.45 -5.47 11.12
N GLY A 205 -6.14 -6.72 10.80
CA GLY A 205 -5.40 -7.09 9.58
C GLY A 205 -6.03 -6.54 8.30
N TYR A 206 -7.31 -6.86 8.10
CA TYR A 206 -8.04 -6.45 6.91
C TYR A 206 -8.25 -4.94 6.87
N ALA A 207 -8.49 -4.29 8.01
CA ALA A 207 -8.62 -2.84 8.06
C ALA A 207 -7.31 -2.13 7.69
N GLY A 208 -6.15 -2.67 8.06
CA GLY A 208 -4.86 -2.17 7.57
C GLY A 208 -4.79 -2.22 6.05
N THR A 209 -5.02 -3.39 5.47
CA THR A 209 -5.02 -3.53 4.01
C THR A 209 -6.04 -2.62 3.32
N ILE A 210 -7.30 -2.60 3.76
CA ILE A 210 -8.36 -1.75 3.19
C ILE A 210 -7.98 -0.27 3.31
N GLY A 211 -7.50 0.16 4.48
CA GLY A 211 -7.14 1.56 4.74
C GLY A 211 -6.07 2.11 3.79
N GLY A 212 -5.14 1.26 3.35
CA GLY A 212 -4.15 1.63 2.34
C GLY A 212 -4.73 2.14 1.02
N LEU A 213 -6.00 1.85 0.70
CA LEU A 213 -6.68 2.35 -0.50
C LEU A 213 -7.09 3.84 -0.41
N GLY A 214 -7.11 4.41 0.81
CA GLY A 214 -7.75 5.70 1.06
C GLY A 214 -7.00 6.90 0.48
N THR A 215 -5.66 6.86 0.47
CA THR A 215 -4.82 7.92 -0.11
C THR A 215 -3.76 7.31 -1.02
N LEU A 216 -3.12 8.13 -1.86
CA LEU A 216 -2.04 7.65 -2.71
C LEU A 216 -0.87 7.09 -1.86
N ILE A 217 -0.51 7.77 -0.76
CA ILE A 217 0.64 7.39 0.08
C ILE A 217 0.38 6.11 0.90
N GLY A 218 -0.89 5.72 1.08
CA GLY A 218 -1.27 4.59 1.92
C GLY A 218 -0.67 3.25 1.45
N THR A 219 -0.52 3.02 0.15
CA THR A 219 0.02 1.76 -0.37
C THR A 219 0.79 1.90 -1.69
N PRO A 220 1.91 1.16 -1.88
CA PRO A 220 2.73 1.23 -3.10
C PRO A 220 1.99 1.08 -4.44
N PRO A 221 1.04 0.13 -4.63
CA PRO A 221 0.31 -0.03 -5.89
C PRO A 221 -0.38 1.23 -6.42
N LEU A 222 -0.94 2.06 -5.54
CA LEU A 222 -1.68 3.26 -5.95
C LEU A 222 -0.79 4.36 -6.50
N ILE A 223 0.44 4.45 -6.01
CA ILE A 223 1.37 5.41 -6.56
C ILE A 223 2.06 4.87 -7.80
N ILE A 224 2.29 3.56 -7.89
CA ILE A 224 2.69 2.95 -9.17
C ILE A 224 1.63 3.29 -10.22
N LEU A 225 0.33 3.16 -9.91
CA LEU A 225 -0.74 3.63 -10.78
C LEU A 225 -0.56 5.09 -11.18
N LYS A 226 -0.39 6.01 -10.22
CA LYS A 226 -0.18 7.44 -10.51
C LYS A 226 0.96 7.66 -11.49
N GLY A 227 2.12 7.02 -11.23
CA GLY A 227 3.32 7.25 -12.03
C GLY A 227 3.30 6.57 -13.38
N GLN A 228 2.74 5.38 -13.46
CA GLN A 228 2.54 4.70 -14.74
C GLN A 228 1.56 5.45 -15.62
N TYR A 229 0.47 5.95 -15.03
CA TYR A 229 -0.50 6.76 -15.76
C TYR A 229 0.11 8.07 -16.28
N GLN A 230 0.86 8.78 -15.43
CA GLN A 230 1.56 10.00 -15.82
C GLN A 230 2.65 9.75 -16.87
N SER A 231 3.45 8.68 -16.73
CA SER A 231 4.50 8.37 -17.68
C SER A 231 3.94 7.90 -19.03
N ALA A 232 2.86 7.13 -19.04
CA ALA A 232 2.31 6.51 -20.25
C ALA A 232 1.36 7.43 -21.02
N PHE A 233 0.59 8.29 -20.34
CA PHE A 233 -0.43 9.14 -20.96
C PHE A 233 -0.18 10.64 -20.77
N GLY A 234 0.74 11.02 -19.86
CA GLY A 234 1.04 12.43 -19.55
C GLY A 234 -0.05 13.16 -18.77
N GLU A 235 -1.01 12.40 -18.23
CA GLU A 235 -2.10 12.89 -17.39
C GLU A 235 -1.82 12.51 -15.93
N GLU A 236 -2.24 13.35 -14.97
CA GLU A 236 -2.00 13.08 -13.55
C GLU A 236 -3.28 12.81 -12.76
N ILE A 237 -3.17 11.88 -11.80
CA ILE A 237 -4.16 11.74 -10.72
C ILE A 237 -3.61 12.52 -9.52
N SER A 238 -4.18 13.69 -9.23
CA SER A 238 -3.74 14.45 -8.06
C SER A 238 -4.17 13.79 -6.75
N PHE A 239 -3.42 14.07 -5.68
CA PHE A 239 -3.71 13.53 -4.35
C PHE A 239 -5.16 13.81 -3.90
N ALA A 240 -5.64 15.04 -4.12
CA ALA A 240 -7.01 15.44 -3.77
C ALA A 240 -8.07 14.63 -4.52
N LYS A 241 -7.93 14.48 -5.84
CA LYS A 241 -8.85 13.68 -6.67
C LYS A 241 -8.89 12.23 -6.22
N TRP A 242 -7.72 11.65 -5.90
CA TRP A 242 -7.68 10.28 -5.39
C TRP A 242 -8.39 10.15 -4.04
N MET A 243 -8.21 11.08 -3.10
CA MET A 243 -8.90 11.00 -1.81
C MET A 243 -10.43 10.94 -1.94
N ILE A 244 -11.00 11.66 -2.91
CA ILE A 244 -12.45 11.63 -3.20
C ILE A 244 -12.91 10.25 -3.68
N ILE A 245 -12.01 9.44 -4.26
CA ILE A 245 -12.30 8.06 -4.69
C ILE A 245 -11.96 7.06 -3.56
N GLY A 246 -10.75 7.16 -3.03
CA GLY A 246 -10.18 6.23 -2.06
C GLY A 246 -10.88 6.25 -0.72
N VAL A 247 -11.10 7.44 -0.12
CA VAL A 247 -11.72 7.53 1.22
C VAL A 247 -13.13 6.94 1.25
N PRO A 248 -14.04 7.25 0.30
CA PRO A 248 -15.34 6.58 0.23
C PRO A 248 -15.24 5.07 0.05
N THR A 249 -14.29 4.61 -0.79
CA THR A 249 -14.05 3.17 -0.99
C THR A 249 -13.67 2.50 0.33
N VAL A 250 -12.76 3.10 1.11
CA VAL A 250 -12.37 2.58 2.42
C VAL A 250 -13.55 2.54 3.38
N ILE A 251 -14.34 3.60 3.45
CA ILE A 251 -15.52 3.65 4.33
C ILE A 251 -16.51 2.52 3.97
N ILE A 252 -16.81 2.34 2.69
CA ILE A 252 -17.73 1.31 2.20
C ILE A 252 -17.17 -0.09 2.50
N LEU A 253 -15.90 -0.36 2.17
CA LEU A 253 -15.26 -1.64 2.42
C LEU A 253 -15.18 -1.96 3.91
N LEU A 254 -14.75 -1.02 4.75
CA LEU A 254 -14.71 -1.22 6.20
C LEU A 254 -16.09 -1.53 6.76
N ALA A 255 -17.14 -0.83 6.31
CA ALA A 255 -18.50 -1.07 6.77
C ALA A 255 -19.01 -2.47 6.36
N ILE A 256 -18.81 -2.88 5.11
CA ILE A 256 -19.26 -4.19 4.61
C ILE A 256 -18.46 -5.31 5.27
N VAL A 257 -17.14 -5.18 5.37
CA VAL A 257 -16.27 -6.19 5.99
C VAL A 257 -16.53 -6.29 7.48
N TRP A 258 -16.76 -5.16 8.17
CA TRP A 258 -17.19 -5.17 9.57
C TRP A 258 -18.49 -5.94 9.75
N ALA A 259 -19.50 -5.66 8.91
CA ALA A 259 -20.78 -6.36 8.96
C ALA A 259 -20.60 -7.86 8.68
N TYR A 260 -19.81 -8.23 7.69
CA TYR A 260 -19.48 -9.62 7.38
C TYR A 260 -18.78 -10.33 8.55
N ILE A 261 -17.73 -9.73 9.12
CA ILE A 261 -16.99 -10.31 10.26
C ILE A 261 -17.91 -10.50 11.46
N ARG A 262 -18.68 -9.46 11.80
CA ARG A 262 -19.55 -9.44 12.98
C ARG A 262 -20.74 -10.38 12.88
N PHE A 263 -21.45 -10.36 11.75
CA PHE A 263 -22.75 -11.03 11.64
C PHE A 263 -22.68 -12.40 10.95
N VAL A 264 -21.64 -12.65 10.15
CA VAL A 264 -21.51 -13.89 9.36
C VAL A 264 -20.32 -14.73 9.82
N ALA A 265 -19.10 -14.21 9.72
CA ALA A 265 -17.89 -15.03 9.89
C ALA A 265 -17.62 -15.45 11.35
N PHE A 266 -17.95 -14.59 12.31
CA PHE A 266 -17.67 -14.77 13.75
C PHE A 266 -18.86 -14.42 14.64
N LYS A 267 -20.06 -14.87 14.28
CA LYS A 267 -21.27 -14.69 15.10
C LYS A 267 -21.08 -15.25 16.52
N HIS A 268 -21.24 -14.39 17.53
CA HIS A 268 -21.15 -14.70 18.96
C HIS A 268 -22.18 -13.90 19.77
N GLU A 269 -22.46 -14.33 21.00
CA GLU A 269 -23.54 -13.77 21.84
C GLU A 269 -23.08 -12.64 22.79
N MET A 270 -21.76 -12.45 22.94
CA MET A 270 -21.22 -11.40 23.81
C MET A 270 -21.59 -10.00 23.30
N LYS A 271 -22.42 -9.29 24.07
CA LYS A 271 -22.86 -7.92 23.76
C LYS A 271 -21.85 -6.87 24.23
N THR A 272 -21.28 -7.06 25.41
CA THR A 272 -20.30 -6.16 26.03
C THR A 272 -19.00 -6.90 26.26
N LEU A 273 -17.88 -6.18 26.15
CA LEU A 273 -16.58 -6.72 26.46
C LEU A 273 -16.21 -6.36 27.90
N PRO A 274 -16.00 -7.33 28.81
CA PRO A 274 -15.54 -7.05 30.16
C PRO A 274 -14.21 -6.29 30.15
N GLY A 275 -14.09 -5.22 30.93
CA GLY A 275 -12.86 -4.42 31.07
C GLY A 275 -12.42 -3.61 29.85
N GLY A 276 -13.03 -3.76 28.68
CA GLY A 276 -12.55 -3.16 27.44
C GLY A 276 -12.40 -1.64 27.50
N HIS A 277 -13.31 -0.94 28.19
CA HIS A 277 -13.22 0.52 28.35
C HIS A 277 -12.08 0.96 29.26
N ASN A 278 -11.88 0.22 30.36
CA ASN A 278 -10.85 0.55 31.35
C ASN A 278 -9.47 0.43 30.72
N VAL A 279 -9.19 -0.65 29.98
CA VAL A 279 -7.90 -0.83 29.29
C VAL A 279 -7.59 0.30 28.31
N ILE A 280 -8.57 0.73 27.51
CA ILE A 280 -8.36 1.81 26.54
C ILE A 280 -8.11 3.13 27.26
N LYS A 281 -8.88 3.39 28.32
CA LYS A 281 -8.74 4.60 29.13
C LYS A 281 -7.40 4.62 29.86
N ASP A 282 -7.00 3.52 30.48
CA ASP A 282 -5.72 3.38 31.18
C ASP A 282 -4.56 3.60 30.20
N LYS A 283 -4.64 3.05 28.98
CA LYS A 283 -3.64 3.30 27.92
C LYS A 283 -3.61 4.76 27.44
N LEU A 284 -4.76 5.45 27.40
CA LEU A 284 -4.81 6.88 27.11
C LEU A 284 -4.23 7.71 28.25
N ASP A 285 -4.50 7.32 29.49
CA ASP A 285 -4.00 8.00 30.69
C ASP A 285 -2.48 7.80 30.84
N GLU A 286 -1.94 6.63 30.47
CA GLU A 286 -0.49 6.35 30.36
C GLU A 286 0.22 7.31 29.38
N LEU A 287 -0.43 7.71 28.28
CA LEU A 287 0.11 8.70 27.34
C LEU A 287 0.11 10.12 27.91
N GLY A 288 -0.69 10.38 28.95
CA GLY A 288 -0.84 11.69 29.57
C GLY A 288 -1.32 12.79 28.62
N LYS A 289 -1.05 14.05 29.00
CA LYS A 289 -1.40 15.22 28.18
C LYS A 289 -0.54 15.30 26.92
N MET A 290 -1.15 15.74 25.83
CA MET A 290 -0.49 15.88 24.52
C MET A 290 0.73 16.82 24.61
N LYS A 291 1.91 16.29 24.30
CA LYS A 291 3.19 17.00 24.37
C LYS A 291 3.33 18.01 23.24
N PHE A 292 4.34 18.87 23.33
CA PHE A 292 4.60 19.90 22.32
C PHE A 292 4.87 19.27 20.95
N GLU A 293 5.71 18.24 20.91
CA GLU A 293 6.11 17.57 19.69
C GLU A 293 4.93 16.88 19.01
N GLU A 294 4.04 16.25 19.79
CA GLU A 294 2.78 15.69 19.29
C GLU A 294 1.91 16.77 18.61
N LYS A 295 1.77 17.95 19.23
CA LYS A 295 0.99 19.06 18.67
C LYS A 295 1.61 19.62 17.40
N VAL A 296 2.94 19.73 17.35
CA VAL A 296 3.66 20.18 16.15
C VAL A 296 3.44 19.19 15.00
N VAL A 297 3.64 17.90 15.24
CA VAL A 297 3.43 16.89 14.19
C VAL A 297 1.97 16.86 13.74
N GLN A 298 1.01 17.00 14.66
CA GLN A 298 -0.40 17.11 14.30
C GLN A 298 -0.67 18.34 13.43
N PHE A 299 -0.12 19.49 13.78
CA PHE A 299 -0.25 20.71 12.98
C PHE A 299 0.36 20.53 11.59
N VAL A 300 1.57 19.98 11.49
CA VAL A 300 2.24 19.75 10.21
C VAL A 300 1.49 18.73 9.36
N PHE A 301 0.90 17.69 9.96
CA PHE A 301 0.06 16.72 9.27
C PHE A 301 -1.22 17.36 8.69
N ILE A 302 -1.88 18.20 9.48
CA ILE A 302 -3.07 18.96 9.04
C ILE A 302 -2.67 19.92 7.91
N LEU A 303 -1.53 20.60 8.04
CA LEU A 303 -0.99 21.49 7.01
C LEU A 303 -0.70 20.73 5.70
N ALA A 304 -0.06 19.56 5.77
CA ALA A 304 0.20 18.73 4.60
C ALA A 304 -1.08 18.33 3.88
N SER A 305 -2.07 17.84 4.64
CA SER A 305 -3.39 17.48 4.12
C SER A 305 -4.09 18.67 3.47
N PHE A 306 -4.04 19.84 4.12
CA PHE A 306 -4.60 21.08 3.58
C PHE A 306 -3.91 21.50 2.28
N LEU A 307 -2.58 21.46 2.20
CA LEU A 307 -1.83 21.81 0.99
C LEU A 307 -2.14 20.85 -0.18
N TRP A 308 -2.17 19.54 0.06
CA TRP A 308 -2.52 18.58 -1.00
C TRP A 308 -3.95 18.74 -1.50
N ILE A 309 -4.92 18.99 -0.61
CA ILE A 309 -6.32 19.21 -1.01
C ILE A 309 -6.44 20.53 -1.76
N SER A 310 -5.90 21.63 -1.22
CA SER A 310 -5.96 22.95 -1.84
C SER A 310 -5.16 23.06 -3.14
N ARG A 311 -4.19 22.18 -3.39
CA ARG A 311 -3.40 22.14 -4.64
C ARG A 311 -4.30 22.10 -5.88
N GLU A 312 -5.20 21.13 -5.93
CA GLU A 312 -6.06 20.90 -7.10
C GLU A 312 -7.03 22.06 -7.35
N PHE A 313 -7.58 22.64 -6.27
CA PHE A 313 -8.66 23.63 -6.38
C PHE A 313 -8.18 25.08 -6.39
N LEU A 314 -7.06 25.39 -5.73
CA LEU A 314 -6.56 26.75 -5.50
C LEU A 314 -5.15 26.95 -6.05
N LEU A 315 -4.16 26.15 -5.65
CA LEU A 315 -2.75 26.43 -5.96
C LEU A 315 -2.44 26.35 -7.46
N LYS A 316 -3.09 25.42 -8.19
CA LYS A 316 -2.97 25.34 -9.65
C LYS A 316 -3.47 26.61 -10.38
N ARG A 317 -4.32 27.42 -9.74
CA ARG A 317 -4.90 28.64 -10.36
C ARG A 317 -4.04 29.89 -10.18
N TRP A 318 -3.00 29.83 -9.35
CA TRP A 318 -2.08 30.95 -9.13
C TRP A 318 -0.77 30.72 -9.87
N GLU A 319 -0.30 31.75 -10.61
CA GLU A 319 0.92 31.67 -11.43
C GLU A 319 2.17 31.26 -10.63
N LEU A 320 2.30 31.72 -9.38
CA LEU A 320 3.46 31.38 -8.55
C LEU A 320 3.48 29.90 -8.14
N THR A 321 2.31 29.26 -8.05
CA THR A 321 2.15 27.91 -7.51
C THR A 321 1.63 26.89 -8.53
N SER A 322 1.50 27.27 -9.80
CA SER A 322 0.93 26.42 -10.85
C SER A 322 1.76 25.15 -11.10
N GLU A 323 3.08 25.28 -10.97
CA GLU A 323 4.05 24.18 -11.15
C GLU A 323 4.30 23.37 -9.86
N VAL A 324 3.61 23.69 -8.76
CA VAL A 324 3.77 22.94 -7.50
C VAL A 324 3.11 21.57 -7.64
N ALA A 325 3.96 20.55 -7.70
CA ALA A 325 3.54 19.15 -7.73
C ALA A 325 3.28 18.59 -6.32
N ASP A 326 2.65 17.41 -6.25
CA ASP A 326 2.34 16.77 -4.96
C ASP A 326 3.62 16.39 -4.20
N GLY A 327 4.68 15.97 -4.90
CA GLY A 327 5.97 15.66 -4.30
C GLY A 327 6.69 16.90 -3.75
N THR A 328 6.60 18.03 -4.44
CA THR A 328 7.09 19.33 -3.92
C THR A 328 6.48 19.66 -2.56
N ILE A 329 5.17 19.46 -2.38
CA ILE A 329 4.48 19.67 -1.09
C ILE A 329 5.04 18.70 -0.04
N ALA A 330 5.23 17.43 -0.38
CA ALA A 330 5.76 16.41 0.53
C ALA A 330 7.17 16.76 1.04
N ILE A 331 8.04 17.26 0.16
CA ILE A 331 9.39 17.69 0.51
C ILE A 331 9.37 18.97 1.34
N PHE A 332 8.52 19.94 1.01
CA PHE A 332 8.33 21.13 1.82
C PHE A 332 7.94 20.78 3.27
N ILE A 333 6.96 19.88 3.44
CA ILE A 333 6.54 19.38 4.76
C ILE A 333 7.68 18.66 5.49
N SER A 334 8.48 17.87 4.78
CA SER A 334 9.64 17.18 5.34
C SER A 334 10.68 18.18 5.87
N VAL A 335 11.01 19.19 5.06
CA VAL A 335 11.94 20.26 5.45
C VAL A 335 11.43 21.00 6.69
N LEU A 336 10.13 21.30 6.78
CA LEU A 336 9.55 21.90 7.99
C LEU A 336 9.78 21.04 9.25
N LEU A 337 9.61 19.71 9.16
CA LEU A 337 9.88 18.80 10.27
C LEU A 337 11.36 18.78 10.67
N PHE A 338 12.28 18.96 9.71
CA PHE A 338 13.71 19.12 9.97
C PHE A 338 14.11 20.50 10.50
N LEU A 339 13.24 21.50 10.46
CA LEU A 339 13.52 22.86 10.95
C LEU A 339 13.06 23.05 12.40
N ILE A 340 11.92 22.46 12.77
CA ILE A 340 11.30 22.72 14.08
C ILE A 340 12.08 21.98 15.19
N PRO A 341 12.59 22.68 16.23
CA PRO A 341 13.30 22.04 17.34
C PRO A 341 12.32 21.29 18.25
N ALA A 342 12.75 20.13 18.78
CA ALA A 342 12.02 19.45 19.85
C ALA A 342 12.30 20.17 21.18
N LYS A 343 11.29 20.23 22.07
CA LYS A 343 11.49 20.76 23.43
C LYS A 343 12.22 19.75 24.29
N ASN A 344 11.95 18.46 24.09
CA ASN A 344 12.67 17.39 24.75
C ASN A 344 14.01 17.09 24.04
N LYS A 345 15.00 17.93 24.29
CA LYS A 345 16.35 17.84 23.68
C LYS A 345 17.18 16.64 24.17
N ALA A 346 16.72 15.90 25.17
CA ALA A 346 17.48 14.79 25.76
C ALA A 346 17.59 13.57 24.81
N LYS A 347 16.61 13.37 23.92
CA LYS A 347 16.63 12.28 22.92
C LYS A 347 16.80 12.78 21.49
N HIS A 348 16.13 13.87 21.11
CA HIS A 348 16.14 14.40 19.74
C HIS A 348 16.33 15.91 19.74
N LYS A 349 17.14 16.44 18.81
CA LYS A 349 17.36 17.90 18.72
C LYS A 349 16.20 18.58 18.00
N ARG A 350 15.57 17.91 17.04
CA ARG A 350 14.47 18.41 16.22
C ARG A 350 13.32 17.39 16.17
N ILE A 351 12.19 17.79 15.57
CA ILE A 351 11.06 16.87 15.39
C ILE A 351 11.50 15.65 14.58
N ILE A 352 12.25 15.88 13.51
CA ILE A 352 12.99 14.86 12.76
C ILE A 352 14.46 15.26 12.64
N ASP A 353 15.35 14.27 12.77
CA ASP A 353 16.80 14.37 12.58
C ASP A 353 17.22 13.43 11.44
N TRP A 354 18.40 13.64 10.84
CA TRP A 354 18.85 12.89 9.65
C TRP A 354 18.96 11.38 9.86
N ASP A 355 19.02 10.92 11.12
CA ASP A 355 18.93 9.49 11.44
C ASP A 355 17.67 8.81 10.88
N VAL A 356 16.59 9.57 10.61
CA VAL A 356 15.39 9.08 9.90
C VAL A 356 15.72 8.42 8.56
N ALA A 357 16.83 8.82 7.92
CA ALA A 357 17.24 8.24 6.64
C ALA A 357 17.51 6.73 6.75
N LYS A 358 17.81 6.21 7.94
CA LYS A 358 18.01 4.76 8.18
C LYS A 358 16.70 3.98 8.16
N ASP A 359 15.60 4.64 8.54
CA ASP A 359 14.27 4.03 8.66
C ASP A 359 13.47 4.14 7.35
N LEU A 360 13.95 4.95 6.40
CA LEU A 360 13.28 5.11 5.11
C LEU A 360 13.35 3.83 4.26
N PRO A 361 12.24 3.43 3.63
CA PRO A 361 12.20 2.23 2.78
C PRO A 361 12.78 2.53 1.39
N TRP A 362 14.09 2.81 1.32
CA TRP A 362 14.81 3.13 0.07
C TRP A 362 14.59 2.12 -1.05
N GLY A 363 14.47 0.84 -0.70
CA GLY A 363 14.21 -0.21 -1.68
C GLY A 363 12.89 -0.03 -2.44
N VAL A 364 11.86 0.49 -1.77
CA VAL A 364 10.56 0.79 -2.37
C VAL A 364 10.66 2.01 -3.29
N LEU A 365 11.43 3.03 -2.89
CA LEU A 365 11.69 4.22 -3.72
C LEU A 365 12.44 3.85 -5.03
N ILE A 366 13.46 3.01 -4.94
CA ILE A 366 14.22 2.51 -6.10
C ILE A 366 13.32 1.66 -7.01
N LEU A 367 12.44 0.85 -6.43
CA LEU A 367 11.49 0.03 -7.16
C LEU A 367 10.57 0.87 -8.05
N PHE A 368 10.09 2.01 -7.57
CA PHE A 368 9.29 2.92 -8.40
C PHE A 368 10.08 3.47 -9.58
N GLY A 369 11.33 3.91 -9.36
CA GLY A 369 12.19 4.37 -10.45
C GLY A 369 12.42 3.29 -11.51
N GLY A 370 12.68 2.05 -11.09
CA GLY A 370 12.81 0.91 -11.99
C GLY A 370 11.54 0.60 -12.78
N GLY A 371 10.37 0.67 -12.14
CA GLY A 371 9.08 0.50 -12.80
C GLY A 371 8.76 1.58 -13.83
N LEU A 372 9.05 2.85 -13.50
CA LEU A 372 8.87 3.98 -14.42
C LEU A 372 9.86 3.90 -15.60
N ALA A 373 11.11 3.51 -15.35
CA ALA A 373 12.10 3.25 -16.39
C ALA A 373 11.66 2.15 -17.36
N LEU A 374 11.14 1.04 -16.82
CA LEU A 374 10.63 -0.06 -17.65
C LEU A 374 9.45 0.40 -18.52
N ALA A 375 8.51 1.16 -17.95
CA ALA A 375 7.37 1.68 -18.68
C ALA A 375 7.77 2.65 -19.81
N LYS A 376 8.72 3.54 -19.53
CA LYS A 376 9.27 4.43 -20.57
C LYS A 376 9.98 3.63 -21.67
N GLY A 377 10.67 2.54 -21.32
CA GLY A 377 11.23 1.60 -22.29
C GLY A 377 10.16 0.92 -23.14
N ILE A 378 9.05 0.48 -22.53
CA ILE A 378 7.93 -0.16 -23.23
C ILE A 378 7.27 0.81 -24.23
N SER A 379 7.04 2.07 -23.85
CA SER A 379 6.45 3.07 -24.75
C SER A 379 7.41 3.49 -25.87
N SER A 380 8.70 3.68 -25.55
CA SER A 380 9.69 4.22 -26.50
C SER A 380 10.23 3.17 -27.49
N SER A 381 10.06 1.88 -27.22
CA SER A 381 10.60 0.79 -28.05
C SER A 381 9.65 0.26 -29.12
N GLY A 382 8.39 0.72 -29.12
CA GLY A 382 7.31 0.17 -29.97
C GLY A 382 6.69 -1.13 -29.44
N LEU A 383 7.20 -1.67 -28.31
CA LEU A 383 6.64 -2.87 -27.67
C LEU A 383 5.20 -2.65 -27.22
N ALA A 384 4.87 -1.47 -26.67
CA ALA A 384 3.51 -1.13 -26.29
C ALA A 384 2.51 -1.30 -27.43
N LYS A 385 2.84 -0.78 -28.62
CA LYS A 385 2.00 -0.88 -29.80
C LYS A 385 1.83 -2.33 -30.24
N TRP A 386 2.94 -3.08 -30.31
CA TRP A 386 2.91 -4.48 -30.69
C TRP A 386 2.07 -5.33 -29.74
N LEU A 387 2.23 -5.18 -28.42
CA LEU A 387 1.39 -5.86 -27.43
C LEU A 387 -0.09 -5.52 -27.63
N GLY A 388 -0.39 -4.25 -27.89
CA GLY A 388 -1.75 -3.82 -28.17
C GLY A 388 -2.34 -4.48 -29.42
N ASP A 389 -1.56 -4.59 -30.50
CA ASP A 389 -2.01 -5.25 -31.73
C ASP A 389 -2.24 -6.76 -31.52
N GLN A 390 -1.43 -7.44 -30.70
CA GLN A 390 -1.68 -8.84 -30.32
C GLN A 390 -2.96 -9.01 -29.47
N LEU A 391 -3.31 -8.00 -28.68
CA LEU A 391 -4.46 -8.01 -27.78
C LEU A 391 -5.78 -7.64 -28.47
N ARG A 392 -5.77 -7.27 -29.77
CA ARG A 392 -6.99 -7.04 -30.57
C ARG A 392 -7.90 -8.27 -30.68
N LEU A 393 -7.41 -9.47 -30.37
CA LEU A 393 -8.26 -10.67 -30.26
C LEU A 393 -9.36 -10.55 -29.18
N ILE A 394 -9.23 -9.58 -28.26
CA ILE A 394 -10.18 -9.28 -27.19
C ILE A 394 -11.14 -8.15 -27.60
N GLU A 395 -10.96 -7.57 -28.79
CA GLU A 395 -11.84 -6.52 -29.32
C GLU A 395 -13.28 -7.07 -29.48
N GLY A 396 -14.26 -6.36 -28.91
CA GLY A 396 -15.66 -6.79 -28.85
C GLY A 396 -16.08 -7.48 -27.53
N VAL A 397 -15.14 -7.84 -26.65
CA VAL A 397 -15.49 -8.26 -25.28
C VAL A 397 -15.98 -7.06 -24.48
N SER A 398 -17.03 -7.25 -23.67
CA SER A 398 -17.56 -6.19 -22.81
C SER A 398 -16.47 -5.63 -21.88
N PRO A 399 -16.26 -4.30 -21.84
CA PRO A 399 -15.30 -3.68 -20.91
C PRO A 399 -15.53 -4.08 -19.45
N LEU A 400 -16.78 -4.31 -19.06
CA LEU A 400 -17.13 -4.74 -17.70
C LEU A 400 -16.55 -6.12 -17.38
N LEU A 401 -16.64 -7.05 -18.34
CA LEU A 401 -16.10 -8.40 -18.17
C LEU A 401 -14.57 -8.35 -18.06
N ILE A 402 -13.91 -7.51 -18.88
CA ILE A 402 -12.46 -7.29 -18.83
C ILE A 402 -12.06 -6.78 -17.44
N VAL A 403 -12.76 -5.77 -16.92
CA VAL A 403 -12.49 -5.21 -15.59
C VAL A 403 -12.66 -6.27 -14.49
N ILE A 404 -13.74 -7.06 -14.53
CA ILE A 404 -13.98 -8.12 -13.54
C ILE A 404 -12.86 -9.17 -13.57
N VAL A 405 -12.49 -9.65 -14.77
CA VAL A 405 -11.45 -10.68 -14.94
C VAL A 405 -10.09 -10.15 -14.47
N ILE A 406 -9.72 -8.94 -14.84
CA ILE A 406 -8.46 -8.31 -14.39
C ILE A 406 -8.46 -8.15 -12.87
N THR A 407 -9.55 -7.64 -12.29
CA THR A 407 -9.65 -7.43 -10.84
C THR A 407 -9.47 -8.76 -10.09
N LEU A 408 -10.15 -9.82 -10.55
CA LEU A 408 -10.02 -11.17 -9.97
C LEU A 408 -8.59 -11.71 -10.13
N PHE A 409 -8.04 -11.63 -11.34
CA PHE A 409 -6.71 -12.13 -11.64
C PHE A 409 -5.65 -11.48 -10.75
N VAL A 410 -5.64 -10.14 -10.70
CA VAL A 410 -4.66 -9.38 -9.92
C VAL A 410 -4.83 -9.63 -8.42
N LEU A 411 -6.08 -9.68 -7.95
CA LEU A 411 -6.37 -9.95 -6.54
C LEU A 411 -5.85 -11.33 -6.11
N PHE A 412 -6.09 -12.38 -6.89
CA PHE A 412 -5.61 -13.72 -6.53
C PHE A 412 -4.09 -13.87 -6.75
N LEU A 413 -3.54 -13.20 -7.76
CA LEU A 413 -2.10 -13.16 -7.97
C LEU A 413 -1.39 -12.55 -6.75
N THR A 414 -1.95 -11.48 -6.17
CA THR A 414 -1.34 -10.81 -5.02
C THR A 414 -1.42 -11.60 -3.70
N GLU A 415 -2.17 -12.70 -3.64
CA GLU A 415 -2.16 -13.59 -2.45
C GLU A 415 -0.86 -14.41 -2.35
N ILE A 416 -0.15 -14.56 -3.47
CA ILE A 416 1.07 -15.38 -3.58
C ILE A 416 2.30 -14.56 -4.02
N THR A 417 2.12 -13.26 -4.26
CA THR A 417 3.18 -12.35 -4.73
C THR A 417 3.11 -11.02 -3.98
N SER A 418 4.20 -10.26 -3.98
CA SER A 418 4.23 -8.93 -3.37
C SER A 418 3.29 -7.94 -4.10
N ASN A 419 2.44 -7.23 -3.35
CA ASN A 419 1.52 -6.20 -3.87
C ASN A 419 2.23 -5.23 -4.82
N THR A 420 3.42 -4.77 -4.43
CA THR A 420 4.18 -3.80 -5.21
C THR A 420 4.71 -4.42 -6.50
N ALA A 421 5.26 -5.63 -6.44
CA ALA A 421 5.74 -6.37 -7.61
C ALA A 421 4.61 -6.60 -8.63
N THR A 422 3.45 -7.04 -8.14
CA THR A 422 2.25 -7.27 -8.97
C THR A 422 1.80 -6.00 -9.66
N ALA A 423 1.71 -4.88 -8.94
CA ALA A 423 1.33 -3.59 -9.53
C ALA A 423 2.36 -3.11 -10.57
N THR A 424 3.67 -3.17 -10.27
CA THR A 424 4.72 -2.71 -11.20
C THR A 424 4.73 -3.52 -12.49
N MET A 425 4.42 -4.81 -12.42
CA MET A 425 4.38 -5.69 -13.59
C MET A 425 3.11 -5.51 -14.43
N ILE A 426 1.93 -5.48 -13.78
CA ILE A 426 0.65 -5.55 -14.48
C ILE A 426 0.24 -4.19 -15.07
N LEU A 427 0.48 -3.08 -14.36
CA LEU A 427 -0.04 -1.78 -14.76
C LEU A 427 0.47 -1.28 -16.13
N PRO A 428 1.75 -1.44 -16.51
CA PRO A 428 2.22 -1.10 -17.86
C PRO A 428 1.50 -1.89 -18.95
N ILE A 429 1.26 -3.19 -18.72
CA ILE A 429 0.55 -4.06 -19.67
C ILE A 429 -0.90 -3.59 -19.82
N LEU A 430 -1.56 -3.26 -18.71
CA LEU A 430 -2.94 -2.76 -18.75
C LEU A 430 -3.07 -1.40 -19.43
N ALA A 431 -2.06 -0.53 -19.33
CA ALA A 431 -1.99 0.72 -20.08
C ALA A 431 -1.95 0.47 -21.59
N THR A 432 -1.21 -0.56 -22.04
CA THR A 432 -1.19 -0.93 -23.46
C THR A 432 -2.49 -1.59 -23.91
N LEU A 433 -3.06 -2.45 -23.06
CA LEU A 433 -4.34 -3.12 -23.32
C LEU A 433 -5.48 -2.12 -23.46
N SER A 434 -5.52 -1.07 -22.64
CA SER A 434 -6.60 -0.07 -22.73
C SER A 434 -6.65 0.63 -24.09
N VAL A 435 -5.49 0.86 -24.71
CA VAL A 435 -5.41 1.41 -26.06
C VAL A 435 -5.90 0.39 -27.09
N ALA A 436 -5.53 -0.88 -26.94
CA ALA A 436 -5.93 -1.96 -27.84
C ALA A 436 -7.45 -2.20 -27.85
N VAL A 437 -8.08 -2.20 -26.68
CA VAL A 437 -9.54 -2.41 -26.55
C VAL A 437 -10.32 -1.10 -26.64
N ASN A 438 -9.65 0.01 -26.95
CA ASN A 438 -10.26 1.32 -27.20
C ASN A 438 -11.07 1.88 -26.01
N VAL A 439 -10.54 1.78 -24.79
CA VAL A 439 -11.17 2.30 -23.56
C VAL A 439 -10.25 3.24 -22.81
N HIS A 440 -10.81 4.02 -21.87
CA HIS A 440 -10.00 4.87 -21.02
C HIS A 440 -9.05 4.03 -20.13
N PRO A 441 -7.74 4.34 -20.03
CA PRO A 441 -6.77 3.54 -19.28
C PRO A 441 -7.10 3.32 -17.80
N LEU A 442 -7.62 4.36 -17.15
CA LEU A 442 -8.03 4.27 -15.74
C LEU A 442 -9.15 3.25 -15.49
N LEU A 443 -9.92 2.85 -16.52
CA LEU A 443 -10.91 1.78 -16.40
C LEU A 443 -10.25 0.44 -16.06
N LEU A 444 -9.02 0.20 -16.54
CA LEU A 444 -8.29 -1.06 -16.30
C LEU A 444 -7.23 -0.91 -15.21
N MET A 445 -6.52 0.22 -15.17
CA MET A 445 -5.39 0.43 -14.27
C MET A 445 -5.83 0.66 -12.81
N VAL A 446 -6.90 1.41 -12.56
CA VAL A 446 -7.41 1.66 -11.20
C VAL A 446 -7.84 0.37 -10.50
N PRO A 447 -8.72 -0.48 -11.08
CA PRO A 447 -9.13 -1.70 -10.40
C PRO A 447 -7.97 -2.66 -10.15
N ALA A 448 -7.00 -2.75 -11.07
CA ALA A 448 -5.80 -3.56 -10.87
C ALA A 448 -4.93 -3.04 -9.72
N ALA A 449 -4.71 -1.73 -9.61
CA ALA A 449 -3.95 -1.16 -8.51
C ALA A 449 -4.63 -1.36 -7.14
N MET A 450 -5.95 -1.22 -7.09
CA MET A 450 -6.73 -1.50 -5.87
C MET A 450 -6.72 -2.99 -5.53
N ALA A 451 -6.91 -3.86 -6.52
CA ALA A 451 -6.87 -5.31 -6.36
C ALA A 451 -5.51 -5.82 -5.88
N ALA A 452 -4.41 -5.27 -6.40
CA ALA A 452 -3.05 -5.62 -5.99
C ALA A 452 -2.76 -5.28 -4.52
N ASN A 453 -3.55 -4.40 -3.90
CA ASN A 453 -3.45 -4.15 -2.47
C ASN A 453 -4.32 -5.13 -1.65
N CYS A 454 -5.39 -5.68 -2.22
CA CYS A 454 -6.40 -6.50 -1.54
C CYS A 454 -6.02 -7.98 -1.39
N ALA A 455 -5.00 -8.28 -0.57
CA ALA A 455 -4.68 -9.66 -0.19
C ALA A 455 -5.14 -9.97 1.25
N TYR A 456 -6.07 -10.92 1.40
CA TYR A 456 -6.74 -11.25 2.67
C TYR A 456 -6.68 -12.74 3.05
N MET A 457 -6.34 -13.65 2.14
CA MET A 457 -6.47 -15.10 2.36
C MET A 457 -5.28 -15.72 3.07
N LEU A 458 -4.06 -15.38 2.64
CA LEU A 458 -2.86 -16.10 3.09
C LEU A 458 -1.96 -15.23 3.98
N PRO A 459 -1.32 -15.83 5.02
CA PRO A 459 -0.34 -15.12 5.85
C PRO A 459 0.83 -14.56 5.03
N VAL A 460 1.22 -15.25 3.97
CA VAL A 460 2.34 -14.86 3.10
C VAL A 460 1.99 -13.74 2.12
N GLY A 461 0.70 -13.47 1.89
CA GLY A 461 0.27 -12.49 0.89
C GLY A 461 0.65 -11.06 1.27
N THR A 462 0.57 -10.70 2.56
CA THR A 462 0.99 -9.37 3.04
C THR A 462 1.61 -9.44 4.44
N PRO A 463 2.54 -8.52 4.78
CA PRO A 463 3.06 -8.44 6.15
C PRO A 463 1.98 -8.23 7.23
N PRO A 464 0.92 -7.40 7.04
CA PRO A 464 -0.27 -7.38 7.90
C PRO A 464 -0.82 -8.77 8.23
N ASN A 465 -1.03 -9.60 7.21
CA ASN A 465 -1.56 -10.95 7.36
C ASN A 465 -0.61 -11.85 8.16
N ALA A 466 0.69 -11.73 7.95
CA ALA A 466 1.70 -12.45 8.71
C ALA A 466 1.70 -12.06 10.20
N ILE A 467 1.56 -10.77 10.53
CA ILE A 467 1.49 -10.28 11.92
C ILE A 467 0.25 -10.83 12.63
N VAL A 468 -0.90 -10.77 11.95
CA VAL A 468 -2.18 -11.29 12.42
C VAL A 468 -2.09 -12.79 12.70
N PHE A 469 -1.51 -13.55 11.77
CA PHE A 469 -1.27 -14.99 11.94
C PHE A 469 -0.29 -15.27 13.08
N GLY A 470 0.76 -14.46 13.23
CA GLY A 470 1.76 -14.55 14.29
C GLY A 470 1.22 -14.42 15.71
N THR A 471 0.00 -13.91 15.89
CA THR A 471 -0.68 -13.87 17.21
C THR A 471 -1.05 -15.26 17.75
N GLY A 472 -1.08 -16.28 16.89
CA GLY A 472 -1.50 -17.64 17.24
C GLY A 472 -3.01 -17.80 17.47
N ARG A 473 -3.81 -16.76 17.20
CA ARG A 473 -5.27 -16.77 17.45
C ARG A 473 -6.08 -17.38 16.30
N ILE A 474 -5.53 -17.46 15.09
CA ILE A 474 -6.26 -17.87 13.87
C ILE A 474 -5.47 -18.96 13.14
N THR A 475 -6.18 -19.96 12.61
CA THR A 475 -5.60 -20.99 11.76
C THR A 475 -5.57 -20.57 10.29
N ILE A 476 -4.61 -21.08 9.50
CA ILE A 476 -4.50 -20.79 8.06
C ILE A 476 -5.82 -21.10 7.33
N LYS A 477 -6.45 -22.24 7.62
CA LYS A 477 -7.72 -22.63 7.01
C LYS A 477 -8.83 -21.60 7.28
N LYS A 478 -8.92 -21.08 8.52
CA LYS A 478 -9.92 -20.08 8.88
C LYS A 478 -9.62 -18.74 8.21
N MET A 479 -8.36 -18.32 8.18
CA MET A 479 -7.94 -17.11 7.49
C MET A 479 -8.28 -17.16 6.00
N ALA A 480 -7.89 -18.23 5.31
CA ALA A 480 -8.17 -18.40 3.88
C ALA A 480 -9.67 -18.42 3.57
N SER A 481 -10.47 -19.11 4.38
CA SER A 481 -11.93 -19.18 4.19
C SER A 481 -12.62 -17.82 4.38
N VAL A 482 -12.22 -17.05 5.40
CA VAL A 482 -12.80 -15.73 5.65
C VAL A 482 -12.28 -14.72 4.61
N GLY A 483 -10.97 -14.74 4.33
CA GLY A 483 -10.32 -13.88 3.36
C GLY A 483 -10.88 -14.06 1.94
N PHE A 484 -11.24 -15.27 1.53
CA PHE A 484 -11.85 -15.51 0.22
C PHE A 484 -13.14 -14.70 0.01
N TRP A 485 -14.00 -14.63 1.03
CA TRP A 485 -15.23 -13.84 0.94
C TRP A 485 -14.96 -12.33 0.98
N VAL A 486 -13.98 -11.89 1.77
CA VAL A 486 -13.54 -10.49 1.79
C VAL A 486 -12.94 -10.08 0.43
N ASN A 487 -12.23 -10.99 -0.22
CA ASN A 487 -11.75 -10.85 -1.59
C ASN A 487 -12.92 -10.63 -2.57
N MET A 488 -13.94 -11.50 -2.54
CA MET A 488 -15.11 -11.34 -3.43
C MET A 488 -15.89 -10.06 -3.16
N ILE A 489 -16.05 -9.67 -1.89
CA ILE A 489 -16.64 -8.38 -1.51
C ILE A 489 -15.82 -7.23 -2.10
N SER A 490 -14.49 -7.31 -2.01
CA SER A 490 -13.60 -6.27 -2.53
C SER A 490 -13.68 -6.16 -4.05
N VAL A 491 -13.76 -7.28 -4.78
CA VAL A 491 -13.96 -7.25 -6.25
C VAL A 491 -15.23 -6.50 -6.60
N VAL A 492 -16.36 -6.84 -5.98
CA VAL A 492 -17.65 -6.20 -6.28
C VAL A 492 -17.58 -4.69 -6.00
N VAL A 493 -17.04 -4.29 -4.84
CA VAL A 493 -16.93 -2.88 -4.48
C VAL A 493 -15.98 -2.13 -5.42
N ILE A 494 -14.82 -2.69 -5.75
CA ILE A 494 -13.86 -2.09 -6.68
C ILE A 494 -14.51 -1.86 -8.05
N VAL A 495 -15.20 -2.86 -8.59
CA VAL A 495 -15.90 -2.75 -9.89
C VAL A 495 -16.95 -1.65 -9.83
N LEU A 496 -17.77 -1.59 -8.78
CA LEU A 496 -18.78 -0.54 -8.63
C LEU A 496 -18.14 0.85 -8.54
N ILE A 497 -17.08 1.02 -7.75
CA ILE A 497 -16.38 2.30 -7.60
C ILE A 497 -15.78 2.76 -8.93
N VAL A 498 -15.16 1.85 -9.68
CA VAL A 498 -14.53 2.15 -10.98
C VAL A 498 -15.55 2.58 -12.03
N TYR A 499 -16.77 2.04 -12.00
CA TYR A 499 -17.82 2.43 -12.95
C TYR A 499 -18.62 3.66 -12.52
N PHE A 500 -18.88 3.84 -11.23
CA PHE A 500 -19.81 4.86 -10.75
C PHE A 500 -19.14 6.08 -10.10
N LEU A 501 -17.95 5.92 -9.50
CA LEU A 501 -17.29 7.00 -8.76
C LEU A 501 -16.09 7.58 -9.51
N VAL A 502 -15.26 6.73 -10.14
CA VAL A 502 -14.06 7.18 -10.87
C VAL A 502 -14.40 8.13 -12.03
N PRO A 503 -15.38 7.83 -12.92
CA PRO A 503 -15.66 8.68 -14.07
C PRO A 503 -16.08 10.11 -13.74
N PRO A 504 -17.08 10.35 -12.84
CA PRO A 504 -17.50 11.71 -12.52
C PRO A 504 -16.44 12.48 -11.73
N VAL A 505 -15.65 11.83 -10.88
CA VAL A 505 -14.62 12.52 -10.06
C VAL A 505 -13.42 12.95 -10.91
N LEU A 506 -12.99 12.11 -11.85
CA LEU A 506 -11.86 12.42 -12.72
C LEU A 506 -12.27 13.17 -13.99
N GLY A 507 -13.57 13.32 -14.25
CA GLY A 507 -14.08 13.98 -15.46
C GLY A 507 -13.75 13.19 -16.72
N ILE A 508 -13.70 11.86 -16.63
CA ILE A 508 -13.32 10.98 -17.73
C ILE A 508 -14.54 10.30 -18.34
N ASP A 509 -14.50 10.12 -19.65
CA ASP A 509 -15.41 9.23 -20.36
C ASP A 509 -14.73 7.86 -20.49
N ILE A 510 -15.30 6.84 -19.85
CA ILE A 510 -14.74 5.48 -19.86
C ILE A 510 -14.65 4.86 -21.25
N THR A 511 -15.45 5.35 -22.20
CA THR A 511 -15.46 4.89 -23.60
C THR A 511 -14.44 5.62 -24.47
N LYS A 512 -13.81 6.68 -23.96
CA LYS A 512 -12.84 7.47 -24.71
C LYS A 512 -11.42 6.99 -24.41
N PRO A 513 -10.69 6.44 -25.39
CA PRO A 513 -9.29 6.05 -25.22
C PRO A 513 -8.40 7.27 -25.01
N LEU A 514 -7.24 7.05 -24.39
CA LEU A 514 -6.13 8.01 -24.38
C LEU A 514 -4.95 7.42 -25.18
N PRO A 515 -4.31 8.19 -26.07
CA PRO A 515 -3.12 7.73 -26.77
C PRO A 515 -1.93 7.64 -25.81
N LEU A 516 -1.05 6.67 -26.03
CA LEU A 516 0.24 6.61 -25.33
C LEU A 516 1.14 7.79 -25.76
N LYS A 517 1.90 8.33 -24.81
CA LYS A 517 2.91 9.39 -25.03
C LYS A 517 4.32 8.85 -25.29
#